data_AF-A0A2P6VX95-F1
#
_entry.id   AF-A0A2P6VX95-F1
#
_cell.length_a   1.000
_cell.length_b   1.000
_cell.length_c   1.000
_cell.angle_alpha   90.00
_cell.angle_beta   90.00
_cell.angle_gamma   90.00
#
_symmetry.space_group_name_H-M   'P 1'
#
loop_
_entity.id
_entity.type
_entity.pdbx_description
1 polymer ?
#
loop_
_entity_poly.entity_id
_entity_poly.type
_entity_poly.pdbx_seq_one_letter_code
_entity_poly.pdbx_strand_id
1 'polypeptide(L)'
;MRLMCQPTLRIDPGGGPPGGTGGGRGTRSPPGSCMAARCPGIIDGPGKGVSLPIGPLARRPSGAPPARARSSPVKDVGWLGVSGRGSAATVFKAPAGMAGTVPSDHLLSLHAVADDRRGLLAEISGLVTSLRGNIVHVEHRQVRGMLTLLMLVEDSEEGGDERQRLERMSEVLETRLDGLGVEANTEVSESQPDPPVRDLRVMTIIGADKVGVMHAITRTIADHEVPIIQTHQVASGEFMAFEIVVDVGGSNGHGPVDMDALQEDVRSTCEAVGVDVVVQPHGVNRARRQLVVFDMDSTLIQGEVIDELAKAADAAEEVEQLTERAMAGELDFEEALRERVGMLEGLTEDQLEQVAGSMELTPGASDLVRVLKQMGFKVALISGGFTFFTDRLQDKLGLDHAFGNELVIEDGEVTGEVQGEIIDSERKGKLVEELAEREGVPLEQVVAIGDGANDQIMLDNAGLGIAFNAEEMLRQTADGQITRDNLAGLLYCLGASDREIDAVRQPDAG
;
A
#
# COMPACT_ATOMS: atom_id res chain seq x y z
N MET A 1 -7.69 28.94 -33.53
CA MET A 1 -7.95 27.67 -34.22
C MET A 1 -8.01 26.60 -33.14
N ARG A 2 -9.19 26.35 -32.54
CA ARG A 2 -10.19 25.33 -32.92
C ARG A 2 -9.57 23.94 -33.09
N LEU A 3 -9.55 23.17 -32.01
CA LEU A 3 -9.59 21.71 -32.04
C LEU A 3 -11.06 21.29 -32.13
N MET A 4 -11.35 20.45 -33.12
CA MET A 4 -12.68 19.92 -33.41
C MET A 4 -12.97 18.71 -32.52
N CYS A 5 -14.10 18.74 -31.81
CA CYS A 5 -14.79 17.53 -31.36
C CYS A 5 -15.75 17.08 -32.46
N GLN A 6 -15.80 15.76 -32.71
CA GLN A 6 -16.84 15.10 -33.49
C GLN A 6 -17.63 14.11 -32.60
N PRO A 7 -18.86 13.73 -32.99
CA PRO A 7 -19.99 13.72 -32.07
C PRO A 7 -20.50 12.32 -31.68
N THR A 8 -21.15 12.27 -30.52
CA THR A 8 -21.92 11.17 -29.94
C THR A 8 -23.19 10.87 -30.74
N LEU A 9 -23.47 9.57 -30.90
CA LEU A 9 -24.64 8.99 -31.56
C LEU A 9 -25.96 9.39 -30.87
N ARG A 10 -26.96 9.75 -31.69
CA ARG A 10 -28.37 9.88 -31.32
C ARG A 10 -29.09 8.55 -31.53
N ILE A 11 -29.91 8.15 -30.55
CA ILE A 11 -30.94 7.12 -30.71
C ILE A 11 -32.30 7.83 -30.54
N ASP A 12 -33.18 7.69 -31.55
CA ASP A 12 -34.56 8.19 -31.56
C ASP A 12 -35.49 7.35 -30.66
N PRO A 13 -36.50 7.95 -30.01
CA PRO A 13 -37.54 7.22 -29.29
C PRO A 13 -38.81 7.08 -30.14
N GLY A 14 -39.31 5.85 -30.32
CA GLY A 14 -40.59 5.64 -30.99
C GLY A 14 -41.17 4.25 -30.70
N GLY A 15 -42.21 4.19 -29.87
CA GLY A 15 -43.00 2.98 -29.65
C GLY A 15 -43.84 3.03 -28.37
N GLY A 16 -45.07 3.53 -28.48
CA GLY A 16 -46.06 3.45 -27.40
C GLY A 16 -46.68 2.04 -27.25
N PRO A 17 -47.31 1.73 -26.11
CA PRO A 17 -47.71 0.37 -25.73
C PRO A 17 -49.21 0.10 -25.93
N PRO A 18 -49.66 -1.16 -25.70
CA PRO A 18 -51.02 -1.36 -25.18
C PRO A 18 -51.07 -2.25 -23.92
N GLY A 19 -51.78 -1.77 -22.90
CA GLY A 19 -52.90 -2.50 -22.29
C GLY A 19 -52.68 -3.32 -21.00
N GLY A 20 -53.15 -2.75 -19.87
CA GLY A 20 -53.81 -3.46 -18.75
C GLY A 20 -52.91 -4.20 -17.75
N THR A 21 -53.15 -4.30 -16.44
CA THR A 21 -54.22 -3.88 -15.52
C THR A 21 -53.68 -4.08 -14.09
N GLY A 22 -54.07 -3.26 -13.11
CA GLY A 22 -54.13 -3.69 -11.71
C GLY A 22 -53.49 -2.75 -10.67
N GLY A 23 -54.37 -2.11 -9.87
CA GLY A 23 -54.24 -1.60 -8.48
C GLY A 23 -52.86 -1.16 -7.95
N GLY A 24 -52.68 -0.01 -7.31
CA GLY A 24 -53.62 0.84 -6.59
C GLY A 24 -52.93 1.40 -5.34
N ARG A 25 -52.96 2.73 -5.21
CA ARG A 25 -52.77 3.55 -3.99
C ARG A 25 -51.33 3.76 -3.49
N GLY A 26 -50.81 4.94 -3.82
CA GLY A 26 -49.79 5.68 -3.05
C GLY A 26 -49.93 7.17 -3.40
N THR A 27 -50.05 8.02 -2.40
CA THR A 27 -50.63 9.38 -2.43
C THR A 27 -49.70 10.48 -2.97
N ARG A 28 -50.32 11.49 -3.58
CA ARG A 28 -49.77 12.77 -4.08
C ARG A 28 -49.32 13.71 -2.94
N SER A 29 -48.27 14.51 -3.17
CA SER A 29 -48.28 16.01 -3.17
C SER A 29 -46.86 16.62 -3.27
N PRO A 30 -46.70 17.89 -3.75
CA PRO A 30 -45.68 18.25 -4.75
C PRO A 30 -44.77 19.47 -4.33
N PRO A 31 -44.27 20.39 -5.20
CA PRO A 31 -42.84 20.70 -5.31
C PRO A 31 -42.46 22.17 -4.99
N GLY A 32 -41.17 22.48 -5.01
CA GLY A 32 -40.67 23.86 -5.16
C GLY A 32 -39.15 23.90 -5.10
N SER A 33 -38.43 24.79 -5.75
CA SER A 33 -38.64 25.65 -6.91
C SER A 33 -37.25 26.22 -7.21
N CYS A 34 -36.90 26.25 -8.49
CA CYS A 34 -35.66 26.81 -9.03
C CYS A 34 -35.61 28.34 -8.87
N MET A 35 -34.46 28.91 -8.50
CA MET A 35 -34.10 30.28 -8.88
C MET A 35 -32.60 30.41 -9.15
N ALA A 36 -32.30 30.87 -10.36
CA ALA A 36 -31.00 31.24 -10.87
C ALA A 36 -30.72 32.73 -10.65
N ALA A 37 -29.44 33.11 -10.47
CA ALA A 37 -28.88 34.40 -10.86
C ALA A 37 -27.34 34.34 -10.75
N ARG A 38 -26.60 34.31 -11.88
CA ARG A 38 -25.98 35.45 -12.59
C ARG A 38 -24.59 35.85 -12.08
N CYS A 39 -23.58 35.58 -12.91
CA CYS A 39 -22.29 36.27 -12.97
C CYS A 39 -22.43 37.73 -13.45
N PRO A 40 -21.49 38.59 -13.04
CA PRO A 40 -20.68 39.37 -13.98
C PRO A 40 -19.19 39.35 -13.54
N GLY A 41 -18.15 39.69 -14.30
CA GLY A 41 -17.97 40.37 -15.57
C GLY A 41 -16.48 40.77 -15.66
N ILE A 42 -15.94 40.75 -16.87
CA ILE A 42 -14.55 41.08 -17.26
C ILE A 42 -14.31 42.60 -17.19
N ILE A 43 -13.13 43.07 -16.72
CA ILE A 43 -12.48 44.33 -17.14
C ILE A 43 -10.93 44.22 -17.06
N ASP A 44 -10.28 44.84 -18.04
CA ASP A 44 -8.86 44.95 -18.46
C ASP A 44 -7.74 45.31 -17.43
N GLY A 45 -6.49 45.00 -17.81
CA GLY A 45 -5.22 45.36 -17.14
C GLY A 45 -4.79 46.84 -17.26
N PRO A 46 -3.59 47.23 -16.77
CA PRO A 46 -2.34 46.97 -17.53
C PRO A 46 -1.10 46.63 -16.67
N GLY A 47 -0.04 46.16 -17.35
CA GLY A 47 1.14 45.54 -16.75
C GLY A 47 2.22 46.42 -16.14
N LYS A 48 3.20 45.75 -15.55
CA LYS A 48 4.58 46.20 -15.31
C LYS A 48 5.47 44.96 -15.19
N GLY A 49 6.46 44.85 -16.08
CA GLY A 49 7.51 43.85 -15.98
C GLY A 49 8.56 44.23 -14.94
N VAL A 50 9.12 43.23 -14.26
CA VAL A 50 10.42 43.33 -13.58
C VAL A 50 11.18 42.03 -13.82
N SER A 51 12.30 42.18 -14.54
CA SER A 51 13.35 41.20 -14.79
C SER A 51 14.24 41.02 -13.55
N LEU A 52 14.56 39.78 -13.17
CA LEU A 52 15.60 39.47 -12.18
C LEU A 52 16.85 38.89 -12.87
N PRO A 53 18.08 39.30 -12.50
CA PRO A 53 19.31 38.89 -13.19
C PRO A 53 19.85 37.55 -12.68
N ILE A 54 20.30 36.72 -13.63
CA ILE A 54 21.08 35.50 -13.43
C ILE A 54 22.54 35.89 -13.21
N GLY A 55 23.12 35.51 -12.07
CA GLY A 55 24.55 35.64 -11.76
C GLY A 55 25.34 34.37 -12.12
N PRO A 56 26.64 34.47 -12.46
CA PRO A 56 27.39 33.38 -13.09
C PRO A 56 27.95 32.34 -12.11
N LEU A 57 27.97 31.07 -12.58
CA LEU A 57 28.59 29.91 -11.93
C LEU A 57 30.09 30.10 -11.69
N ALA A 58 30.53 29.86 -10.45
CA ALA A 58 31.94 29.77 -10.09
C ALA A 58 32.47 28.33 -10.21
N ARG A 59 33.62 28.19 -10.88
CA ARG A 59 34.35 26.94 -11.15
C ARG A 59 34.99 26.36 -9.88
N ARG A 60 34.97 25.03 -9.76
CA ARG A 60 35.76 24.24 -8.77
C ARG A 60 37.24 24.21 -9.16
N PRO A 61 38.19 24.24 -8.20
CA PRO A 61 39.56 23.77 -8.41
C PRO A 61 39.73 22.31 -7.98
N SER A 62 40.58 21.60 -8.71
CA SER A 62 40.97 20.21 -8.57
C SER A 62 42.22 20.01 -7.69
N GLY A 63 42.31 18.85 -7.03
CA GLY A 63 43.58 18.17 -6.73
C GLY A 63 44.03 18.06 -5.26
N ALA A 64 43.88 16.86 -4.68
CA ALA A 64 44.82 16.26 -3.69
C ALA A 64 44.49 14.75 -3.48
N PRO A 65 45.47 13.86 -3.24
CA PRO A 65 45.33 12.39 -3.29
C PRO A 65 44.93 11.77 -1.93
N PRO A 66 44.50 10.48 -1.87
CA PRO A 66 44.01 9.88 -0.63
C PRO A 66 45.15 9.33 0.23
N ALA A 67 45.17 9.68 1.52
CA ALA A 67 46.04 9.06 2.52
C ALA A 67 45.31 7.91 3.23
N ARG A 68 45.95 6.74 3.24
CA ARG A 68 45.54 5.54 4.00
C ARG A 68 45.58 5.80 5.50
N ALA A 69 44.55 5.39 6.24
CA ALA A 69 44.58 5.29 7.70
C ALA A 69 44.38 3.83 8.14
N ARG A 70 45.30 3.37 8.99
CA ARG A 70 45.31 2.07 9.65
C ARG A 70 44.29 2.04 10.80
N SER A 71 43.76 0.86 11.06
CA SER A 71 42.91 0.52 12.21
C SER A 71 43.67 0.51 13.53
N SER A 72 43.05 1.07 14.59
CA SER A 72 43.31 0.82 16.02
C SER A 72 42.17 1.45 16.87
N PRO A 73 41.94 0.97 18.11
CA PRO A 73 40.60 0.66 18.63
C PRO A 73 39.88 1.83 19.31
N VAL A 74 38.55 1.79 19.22
CA VAL A 74 37.62 2.76 19.81
C VAL A 74 37.66 2.69 21.34
N LYS A 75 38.03 3.81 21.98
CA LYS A 75 37.67 4.14 23.37
C LYS A 75 37.08 5.54 23.39
N ASP A 76 35.97 5.68 24.11
CA ASP A 76 35.28 6.90 24.53
C ASP A 76 34.81 7.86 23.43
N VAL A 77 33.57 7.64 22.95
CA VAL A 77 32.88 8.61 22.09
C VAL A 77 32.22 9.67 22.96
N GLY A 78 32.91 10.80 23.09
CA GLY A 78 32.32 12.07 23.51
C GLY A 78 31.34 12.59 22.45
N TRP A 79 30.24 13.16 22.93
CA TRP A 79 29.18 13.75 22.13
C TRP A 79 29.71 14.77 21.10
N LEU A 80 29.27 14.60 19.84
CA LEU A 80 29.68 15.37 18.68
C LEU A 80 29.27 16.84 18.77
N GLY A 81 30.26 17.75 18.64
CA GLY A 81 30.06 19.17 18.48
C GLY A 81 29.70 19.53 17.03
N VAL A 82 28.56 20.17 16.83
CA VAL A 82 28.12 20.72 15.54
C VAL A 82 28.78 22.09 15.33
N SER A 83 29.71 22.19 14.38
CA SER A 83 30.23 23.47 13.90
C SER A 83 29.44 23.95 12.69
N GLY A 84 28.41 24.78 12.93
CA GLY A 84 27.67 25.51 11.90
C GLY A 84 27.53 26.98 12.30
N ARG A 85 27.94 27.90 11.42
CA ARG A 85 27.89 29.35 11.68
C ARG A 85 26.43 29.83 11.72
N GLY A 86 26.05 30.53 12.79
CA GLY A 86 24.90 31.44 12.76
C GLY A 86 23.65 31.03 13.55
N SER A 87 23.79 30.60 14.81
CA SER A 87 22.88 30.92 15.94
C SER A 87 23.52 30.27 17.17
N ALA A 88 23.62 30.98 18.29
CA ALA A 88 24.15 30.37 19.51
C ALA A 88 23.18 29.25 19.94
N ALA A 89 23.59 27.99 19.74
CA ALA A 89 22.90 26.86 20.34
C ALA A 89 23.05 27.00 21.85
N THR A 90 22.01 27.50 22.51
CA THR A 90 21.90 27.47 23.96
C THR A 90 21.80 26.01 24.36
N VAL A 91 22.93 25.38 24.71
CA VAL A 91 22.94 24.05 25.31
C VAL A 91 22.25 24.20 26.66
N PHE A 92 21.01 23.69 26.76
CA PHE A 92 20.33 23.57 28.04
C PHE A 92 21.13 22.56 28.87
N LYS A 93 21.85 23.02 29.88
CA LYS A 93 22.61 22.15 30.77
C LYS A 93 21.58 21.47 31.67
N ALA A 94 21.39 20.15 31.50
CA ALA A 94 20.50 19.38 32.36
C ALA A 94 20.79 19.70 33.84
N PRO A 95 19.76 19.94 34.67
CA PRO A 95 19.97 20.20 36.09
C PRO A 95 20.77 19.03 36.71
N ALA A 96 21.74 19.36 37.57
CA ALA A 96 22.56 18.35 38.24
C ALA A 96 21.67 17.50 39.15
N GLY A 97 21.59 16.18 38.91
CA GLY A 97 20.80 15.24 39.73
C GLY A 97 19.99 14.18 38.97
N MET A 98 19.94 14.20 37.63
CA MET A 98 19.21 13.18 36.85
C MET A 98 19.95 11.83 36.83
N ALA A 99 19.82 11.05 37.91
CA ALA A 99 20.04 9.61 37.92
C ALA A 99 18.76 8.91 37.40
N GLY A 100 18.90 7.66 36.90
CA GLY A 100 17.80 6.92 36.27
C GLY A 100 16.52 6.94 37.11
N THR A 101 15.41 7.35 36.49
CA THR A 101 14.12 7.52 37.14
C THR A 101 13.58 6.17 37.63
N VAL A 102 13.11 6.15 38.88
CA VAL A 102 12.27 5.07 39.41
C VAL A 102 10.93 5.16 38.67
N PRO A 103 10.27 4.04 38.28
CA PRO A 103 8.95 4.10 37.67
C PRO A 103 7.99 4.92 38.53
N SER A 104 7.36 5.91 37.92
CA SER A 104 6.42 6.83 38.56
C SER A 104 5.06 6.16 38.75
N ASP A 105 4.40 6.38 39.90
CA ASP A 105 3.07 5.81 40.17
C ASP A 105 1.98 6.59 39.40
N HIS A 106 2.27 7.84 38.98
CA HIS A 106 1.34 8.72 38.26
C HIS A 106 2.00 9.37 37.04
N LEU A 107 1.24 9.52 35.97
CA LEU A 107 1.68 10.24 34.77
C LEU A 107 0.80 11.47 34.53
N LEU A 108 1.42 12.55 34.06
CA LEU A 108 0.71 13.67 33.46
C LEU A 108 0.64 13.46 31.94
N SER A 109 -0.55 13.29 31.40
CA SER A 109 -0.77 13.39 29.96
C SER A 109 -0.95 14.86 29.57
N LEU A 110 -0.25 15.29 28.53
CA LEU A 110 -0.39 16.59 27.90
C LEU A 110 -0.83 16.39 26.45
N HIS A 111 -2.03 16.86 26.13
CA HIS A 111 -2.58 16.89 24.78
C HIS A 111 -2.58 18.34 24.30
N ALA A 112 -1.84 18.63 23.24
CA ALA A 112 -1.68 19.99 22.73
C ALA A 112 -1.96 20.09 21.23
N VAL A 113 -2.68 21.13 20.82
CA VAL A 113 -2.95 21.49 19.42
C VAL A 113 -2.60 22.96 19.20
N ALA A 114 -1.91 23.26 18.09
CA ALA A 114 -1.50 24.62 17.77
C ALA A 114 -1.24 24.80 16.26
N ASP A 115 -1.23 26.04 15.78
CA ASP A 115 -0.60 26.36 14.49
C ASP A 115 0.90 26.06 14.58
N ASP A 116 1.42 25.28 13.64
CA ASP A 116 2.83 24.91 13.65
C ASP A 116 3.71 26.11 13.30
N ARG A 117 4.80 26.24 14.07
CA ARG A 117 5.85 27.22 13.82
C ARG A 117 7.20 26.69 14.26
N ARG A 118 8.24 27.19 13.61
CA ARG A 118 9.62 26.83 13.92
C ARG A 118 9.91 27.03 15.42
N GLY A 119 10.40 25.96 16.05
CA GLY A 119 10.81 25.98 17.46
C GLY A 119 9.70 25.72 18.47
N LEU A 120 8.42 25.59 18.05
CA LEU A 120 7.30 25.41 18.98
C LEU A 120 7.48 24.17 19.88
N LEU A 121 7.83 23.02 19.31
CA LEU A 121 8.07 21.80 20.09
C LEU A 121 9.22 21.97 21.11
N ALA A 122 10.24 22.76 20.79
CA ALA A 122 11.33 23.08 21.72
C ALA A 122 10.88 24.01 22.85
N GLU A 123 9.97 24.95 22.57
CA GLU A 123 9.36 25.79 23.60
C GLU A 123 8.47 24.98 24.54
N ILE A 124 7.61 24.09 24.01
CA ILE A 124 6.73 23.22 24.80
C ILE A 124 7.55 22.26 25.69
N SER A 125 8.48 21.51 25.10
CA SER A 125 9.34 20.59 25.87
C SER A 125 10.24 21.32 26.88
N GLY A 126 10.70 22.54 26.54
CA GLY A 126 11.44 23.41 27.44
C GLY A 126 10.61 23.86 28.64
N LEU A 127 9.31 24.14 28.44
CA LEU A 127 8.38 24.46 29.53
C LEU A 127 8.22 23.27 30.48
N VAL A 128 7.96 22.06 29.95
CA VAL A 128 7.87 20.82 30.75
C VAL A 128 9.14 20.61 31.57
N THR A 129 10.30 20.72 30.92
CA THR A 129 11.60 20.58 31.58
C THR A 129 11.81 21.64 32.67
N SER A 130 11.39 22.89 32.44
CA SER A 130 11.51 23.98 33.42
C SER A 130 10.68 23.76 34.68
N LEU A 131 9.64 22.93 34.58
CA LEU A 131 8.77 22.51 35.68
C LEU A 131 9.21 21.18 36.31
N ARG A 132 10.38 20.67 35.94
CA ARG A 132 10.92 19.37 36.40
C ARG A 132 10.08 18.17 35.98
N GLY A 133 9.38 18.27 34.85
CA GLY A 133 8.79 17.11 34.19
C GLY A 133 9.83 16.34 33.39
N ASN A 134 9.82 15.01 33.49
CA ASN A 134 10.56 14.09 32.63
C ASN A 134 9.61 13.53 31.55
N ILE A 135 9.88 13.79 30.28
CA ILE A 135 9.03 13.30 29.18
C ILE A 135 9.42 11.83 28.91
N VAL A 136 8.51 10.90 29.18
CA VAL A 136 8.73 9.46 28.98
C VAL A 136 8.12 8.93 27.70
N HIS A 137 7.09 9.60 27.18
CA HIS A 137 6.50 9.30 25.89
C HIS A 137 6.20 10.58 25.14
N VAL A 138 6.40 10.58 23.83
CA VAL A 138 6.06 11.70 22.97
C VAL A 138 5.57 11.22 21.61
N GLU A 139 4.37 11.65 21.24
CA GLU A 139 3.82 11.50 19.90
C GLU A 139 3.50 12.87 19.34
N HIS A 140 4.09 13.19 18.20
CA HIS A 140 3.93 14.47 17.54
C HIS A 140 3.62 14.26 16.06
N ARG A 141 2.55 14.89 15.59
CA ARG A 141 2.20 14.92 14.16
C ARG A 141 1.97 16.36 13.72
N GLN A 142 2.40 16.64 12.49
CA GLN A 142 2.03 17.85 11.78
C GLN A 142 1.01 17.49 10.69
N VAL A 143 -0.16 18.10 10.75
CA VAL A 143 -1.23 17.88 9.77
C VAL A 143 -1.68 19.23 9.23
N ARG A 144 -1.44 19.46 7.92
CA ARG A 144 -1.86 20.70 7.21
C ARG A 144 -1.46 22.01 7.90
N GLY A 145 -0.26 22.04 8.49
CA GLY A 145 0.26 23.22 9.18
C GLY A 145 -0.16 23.36 10.64
N MET A 146 -0.94 22.42 11.18
CA MET A 146 -1.22 22.32 12.61
C MET A 146 -0.32 21.26 13.26
N LEU A 147 0.10 21.53 14.48
CA LEU A 147 0.76 20.61 15.39
C LEU A 147 -0.31 19.90 16.24
N THR A 148 -0.18 18.59 16.40
CA THR A 148 -0.87 17.79 17.40
C THR A 148 0.17 17.02 18.18
N LEU A 149 0.13 17.13 19.50
CA LEU A 149 1.15 16.62 20.40
C LEU A 149 0.49 15.89 21.58
N LEU A 150 0.98 14.70 21.85
CA LEU A 150 0.78 13.95 23.08
C LEU A 150 2.13 13.81 23.78
N MET A 151 2.21 14.16 25.05
CA MET A 151 3.35 13.85 25.91
C MET A 151 2.86 13.14 27.17
N LEU A 152 3.56 12.08 27.58
CA LEU A 152 3.44 11.55 28.93
C LEU A 152 4.63 12.04 29.74
N VAL A 153 4.33 12.67 30.86
CA VAL A 153 5.31 13.36 31.69
C VAL A 153 5.29 12.75 33.10
N GLU A 154 6.43 12.24 33.51
CA GLU A 154 6.71 11.85 34.90
C GLU A 154 7.22 13.04 35.70
N ASP A 155 7.01 12.99 37.00
CA ASP A 155 7.70 13.90 37.90
C ASP A 155 9.14 13.45 38.12
N SER A 156 10.09 14.37 38.03
CA SER A 156 11.52 14.07 38.26
C SER A 156 11.98 14.33 39.70
N GLU A 157 11.10 14.80 40.60
CA GLU A 157 11.44 15.01 42.01
C GLU A 157 11.19 13.77 42.89
N GLU A 158 12.18 13.38 43.70
CA GLU A 158 12.05 12.31 44.68
C GLU A 158 11.35 12.78 45.97
N GLY A 159 10.40 11.96 46.46
CA GLY A 159 9.72 12.14 47.75
C GLY A 159 8.58 13.15 47.74
N GLY A 160 7.66 13.11 48.72
CA GLY A 160 6.44 13.92 48.75
C GLY A 160 5.30 13.34 47.90
N ASP A 161 4.20 14.08 47.76
CA ASP A 161 3.02 13.67 46.98
C ASP A 161 3.21 13.98 45.49
N GLU A 162 3.58 12.96 44.73
CA GLU A 162 3.80 12.99 43.27
C GLU A 162 2.59 13.53 42.52
N ARG A 163 1.40 12.98 42.80
CA ARG A 163 0.15 13.40 42.17
C ARG A 163 -0.09 14.89 42.37
N GLN A 164 0.08 15.40 43.58
CA GLN A 164 -0.12 16.82 43.86
C GLN A 164 0.90 17.72 43.13
N ARG A 165 2.11 17.23 42.86
CA ARG A 165 3.09 17.98 42.06
C ARG A 165 2.73 17.98 40.58
N LEU A 166 2.29 16.85 40.04
CA LEU A 166 1.81 16.75 38.67
C LEU A 166 0.57 17.62 38.44
N GLU A 167 -0.37 17.66 39.39
CA GLU A 167 -1.55 18.55 39.35
C GLU A 167 -1.13 20.04 39.33
N ARG A 168 -0.11 20.42 40.11
CA ARG A 168 0.45 21.78 40.07
C ARG A 168 1.16 22.07 38.74
N MET A 169 1.86 21.08 38.18
CA MET A 169 2.52 21.22 36.88
C MET A 169 1.49 21.40 35.75
N SER A 170 0.40 20.64 35.78
CA SER A 170 -0.76 20.75 34.88
C SER A 170 -1.27 22.19 34.80
N GLU A 171 -1.64 22.79 35.93
CA GLU A 171 -2.17 24.17 35.99
C GLU A 171 -1.20 25.20 35.37
N VAL A 172 0.10 25.06 35.65
CA VAL A 172 1.13 25.97 35.15
C VAL A 172 1.39 25.75 33.65
N LEU A 173 1.36 24.50 33.18
CA LEU A 173 1.53 24.17 31.76
C LEU A 173 0.41 24.76 30.93
N GLU A 174 -0.86 24.51 31.28
CA GLU A 174 -2.02 25.02 30.53
C GLU A 174 -1.98 26.54 30.40
N THR A 175 -1.70 27.23 31.52
CA THR A 175 -1.59 28.71 31.53
C THR A 175 -0.47 29.22 30.64
N ARG A 176 0.70 28.56 30.65
CA ARG A 176 1.86 29.01 29.86
C ARG A 176 1.73 28.65 28.38
N LEU A 177 1.11 27.52 28.07
CA LEU A 177 0.86 27.06 26.71
C LEU A 177 -0.19 27.93 26.02
N ASP A 178 -1.24 28.36 26.71
CA ASP A 178 -2.20 29.35 26.21
C ASP A 178 -1.49 30.65 25.78
N GLY A 179 -0.54 31.12 26.60
CA GLY A 179 0.29 32.29 26.27
C GLY A 179 1.20 32.12 25.03
N LEU A 180 1.42 30.88 24.57
CA LEU A 180 2.15 30.57 23.33
C LEU A 180 1.22 30.33 22.13
N GLY A 181 -0.11 30.43 22.32
CA GLY A 181 -1.10 30.08 21.32
C GLY A 181 -1.27 28.57 21.13
N VAL A 182 -0.99 27.79 22.18
CA VAL A 182 -1.15 26.33 22.18
C VAL A 182 -2.36 25.97 23.02
N GLU A 183 -3.37 25.39 22.39
CA GLU A 183 -4.53 24.82 23.09
C GLU A 183 -4.10 23.50 23.72
N ALA A 184 -4.04 23.46 25.04
CA ALA A 184 -3.56 22.30 25.79
C ALA A 184 -4.59 21.83 26.81
N ASN A 185 -4.76 20.51 26.89
CA ASN A 185 -5.48 19.83 27.96
C ASN A 185 -4.52 18.89 28.67
N THR A 186 -4.56 18.89 29.99
CA THR A 186 -3.72 18.01 30.79
C THR A 186 -4.53 17.16 31.76
N GLU A 187 -4.09 15.93 32.00
CA GLU A 187 -4.74 15.01 32.93
C GLU A 187 -3.68 14.23 33.72
N VAL A 188 -3.88 14.10 35.04
CA VAL A 188 -3.04 13.27 35.90
C VAL A 188 -3.75 11.95 36.16
N SER A 189 -3.12 10.85 35.79
CA SER A 189 -3.65 9.50 35.95
C SER A 189 -2.63 8.56 36.58
N GLU A 190 -3.10 7.45 37.14
CA GLU A 190 -2.22 6.38 37.59
C GLU A 190 -1.50 5.78 36.38
N SER A 191 -0.22 5.48 36.54
CA SER A 191 0.58 4.81 35.52
C SER A 191 -0.01 3.42 35.27
N GLN A 192 -0.50 3.18 34.05
CA GLN A 192 -0.97 1.86 33.66
C GLN A 192 0.21 1.03 33.13
N PRO A 193 0.26 -0.27 33.44
CA PRO A 193 1.25 -1.15 32.81
C PRO A 193 1.08 -1.11 31.29
N ASP A 194 2.17 -1.33 30.56
CA ASP A 194 2.13 -1.43 29.10
C ASP A 194 0.99 -2.39 28.68
N PRO A 195 0.22 -2.02 27.65
CA PRO A 195 -0.83 -2.89 27.15
C PRO A 195 -0.25 -4.27 26.81
N PRO A 196 -1.02 -5.36 26.98
CA PRO A 196 -0.57 -6.69 26.61
C PRO A 196 -0.11 -6.74 25.15
N VAL A 197 0.68 -7.76 24.81
CA VAL A 197 1.12 -8.03 23.43
C VAL A 197 -0.12 -8.00 22.52
N ARG A 198 -0.18 -6.98 21.65
CA ARG A 198 -1.30 -6.77 20.72
C ARG A 198 -1.14 -7.70 19.53
N ASP A 199 -2.23 -8.33 19.09
CA ASP A 199 -2.26 -8.98 17.78
C ASP A 199 -2.79 -7.97 16.78
N LEU A 200 -1.88 -7.31 16.08
CA LEU A 200 -2.22 -6.19 15.21
C LEU A 200 -2.39 -6.65 13.76
N ARG A 201 -3.44 -6.15 13.10
CA ARG A 201 -3.64 -6.30 11.66
C ARG A 201 -3.65 -4.92 11.01
N VAL A 202 -3.12 -4.83 9.80
CA VAL A 202 -3.22 -3.64 8.95
C VAL A 202 -4.16 -3.96 7.80
N MET A 203 -5.21 -3.16 7.67
CA MET A 203 -6.10 -3.16 6.52
C MET A 203 -5.69 -2.00 5.62
N THR A 204 -5.12 -2.31 4.46
CA THR A 204 -4.78 -1.30 3.44
C THR A 204 -5.92 -1.20 2.47
N ILE A 205 -6.58 -0.04 2.42
CA ILE A 205 -7.75 0.21 1.59
C ILE A 205 -7.34 1.12 0.44
N ILE A 206 -7.68 0.74 -0.79
CA ILE A 206 -7.20 1.39 -2.01
C ILE A 206 -8.38 1.62 -2.95
N GLY A 207 -8.53 2.83 -3.47
CA GLY A 207 -9.50 3.08 -4.55
C GLY A 207 -9.82 4.56 -4.70
N ALA A 208 -10.89 4.84 -5.44
CA ALA A 208 -11.39 6.20 -5.58
C ALA A 208 -12.06 6.66 -4.28
N ASP A 209 -11.73 7.87 -3.82
CA ASP A 209 -12.39 8.46 -2.66
C ASP A 209 -13.88 8.75 -2.96
N LYS A 210 -14.75 8.30 -2.06
CA LYS A 210 -16.21 8.47 -2.16
C LYS A 210 -16.78 8.76 -0.77
N VAL A 211 -17.87 9.51 -0.76
CA VAL A 211 -18.61 9.80 0.48
C VAL A 211 -19.05 8.49 1.13
N GLY A 212 -18.64 8.28 2.39
CA GLY A 212 -19.10 7.16 3.20
C GLY A 212 -18.15 5.95 3.24
N VAL A 213 -17.07 5.91 2.44
CA VAL A 213 -16.10 4.79 2.46
C VAL A 213 -15.56 4.54 3.88
N MET A 214 -15.02 5.59 4.51
CA MET A 214 -14.54 5.50 5.90
C MET A 214 -15.61 5.02 6.87
N HIS A 215 -16.83 5.53 6.75
CA HIS A 215 -17.92 5.17 7.66
C HIS A 215 -18.32 3.71 7.50
N ALA A 216 -18.49 3.24 6.26
CA ALA A 216 -18.88 1.86 5.98
C ALA A 216 -17.86 0.89 6.58
N ILE A 217 -16.58 1.09 6.29
CA ILE A 217 -15.51 0.19 6.74
C ILE A 217 -15.35 0.25 8.27
N THR A 218 -15.30 1.44 8.87
CA THR A 218 -15.16 1.56 10.33
C THR A 218 -16.40 1.08 11.07
N ARG A 219 -17.59 1.14 10.47
CA ARG A 219 -18.80 0.54 11.03
C ARG A 219 -18.70 -0.98 11.04
N THR A 220 -18.29 -1.59 9.93
CA THR A 220 -18.08 -3.04 9.84
C THR A 220 -17.08 -3.52 10.89
N ILE A 221 -15.92 -2.85 11.02
CA ILE A 221 -14.93 -3.18 12.05
C ILE A 221 -15.53 -3.06 13.47
N ALA A 222 -16.35 -2.04 13.71
CA ALA A 222 -17.02 -1.85 15.00
C ALA A 222 -18.13 -2.87 15.28
N ASP A 223 -18.81 -3.40 14.25
CA ASP A 223 -19.80 -4.49 14.38
C ASP A 223 -19.14 -5.79 14.88
N HIS A 224 -17.86 -5.98 14.58
CA HIS A 224 -17.03 -7.07 15.11
C HIS A 224 -16.36 -6.73 16.46
N GLU A 225 -16.72 -5.60 17.08
CA GLU A 225 -16.15 -5.11 18.35
C GLU A 225 -14.62 -4.97 18.34
N VAL A 226 -14.03 -4.71 17.17
CA VAL A 226 -12.58 -4.61 17.02
C VAL A 226 -12.11 -3.17 17.21
N PRO A 227 -11.19 -2.89 18.16
CA PRO A 227 -10.65 -1.57 18.34
C PRO A 227 -9.72 -1.17 17.19
N ILE A 228 -9.97 0.01 16.62
CA ILE A 228 -9.06 0.68 15.70
C ILE A 228 -7.99 1.40 16.53
N ILE A 229 -6.74 0.98 16.36
CA ILE A 229 -5.59 1.54 17.06
C ILE A 229 -5.07 2.79 16.35
N GLN A 230 -5.02 2.76 15.03
CA GLN A 230 -4.48 3.87 14.24
C GLN A 230 -5.11 3.88 12.85
N THR A 231 -5.31 5.08 12.31
CA THR A 231 -5.57 5.29 10.89
C THR A 231 -4.48 6.16 10.28
N HIS A 232 -4.11 5.88 9.03
CA HIS A 232 -3.05 6.60 8.36
C HIS A 232 -3.34 6.76 6.87
N GLN A 233 -3.29 7.99 6.37
CA GLN A 233 -3.37 8.24 4.93
C GLN A 233 -2.02 7.90 4.28
N VAL A 234 -2.02 6.99 3.30
CA VAL A 234 -0.82 6.57 2.55
C VAL A 234 -0.71 7.32 1.24
N ALA A 235 -1.83 7.45 0.52
CA ALA A 235 -1.91 8.13 -0.77
C ALA A 235 -3.15 9.00 -0.85
N SER A 236 -3.03 10.16 -1.49
CA SER A 236 -4.15 11.12 -1.66
C SER A 236 -4.26 11.69 -3.08
N GLY A 237 -3.48 11.14 -4.01
CA GLY A 237 -3.44 11.55 -5.41
C GLY A 237 -4.52 10.90 -6.27
N GLU A 238 -4.12 10.30 -7.39
CA GLU A 238 -5.01 9.63 -8.34
C GLU A 238 -5.81 8.49 -7.69
N PHE A 239 -5.16 7.76 -6.78
CA PHE A 239 -5.79 6.79 -5.90
C PHE A 239 -5.70 7.29 -4.46
N MET A 240 -6.79 7.09 -3.74
CA MET A 240 -6.82 7.27 -2.31
C MET A 240 -6.42 5.93 -1.69
N ALA A 241 -5.44 5.96 -0.79
CA ALA A 241 -5.07 4.81 0.01
C ALA A 241 -4.92 5.21 1.48
N PHE A 242 -5.53 4.44 2.38
CA PHE A 242 -5.30 4.56 3.81
C PHE A 242 -5.16 3.20 4.47
N GLU A 243 -4.42 3.20 5.57
CA GLU A 243 -4.25 2.06 6.45
C GLU A 243 -5.12 2.24 7.69
N ILE A 244 -5.81 1.17 8.08
CA ILE A 244 -6.43 1.03 9.39
C ILE A 244 -5.69 -0.07 10.13
N VAL A 245 -5.07 0.27 11.25
CA VAL A 245 -4.46 -0.69 12.17
C VAL A 245 -5.48 -1.05 13.23
N VAL A 246 -5.78 -2.33 13.35
CA VAL A 246 -6.74 -2.88 14.31
C VAL A 246 -6.05 -3.85 15.26
N ASP A 247 -6.56 -4.00 16.47
CA ASP A 247 -6.11 -5.02 17.43
C ASP A 247 -7.16 -6.13 17.55
N VAL A 248 -6.79 -7.32 17.07
CA VAL A 248 -7.65 -8.51 17.02
C VAL A 248 -7.35 -9.48 18.16
N GLY A 249 -6.40 -9.14 19.04
CA GLY A 249 -5.98 -9.99 20.16
C GLY A 249 -6.93 -10.00 21.36
N GLY A 250 -8.06 -9.30 21.29
CA GLY A 250 -9.04 -9.23 22.38
C GLY A 250 -8.59 -8.34 23.55
N SER A 251 -7.93 -7.21 23.27
CA SER A 251 -7.60 -6.23 24.30
C SER A 251 -8.86 -5.56 24.88
N ASN A 252 -8.78 -5.08 26.11
CA ASN A 252 -9.85 -4.34 26.81
C ASN A 252 -11.15 -5.12 27.10
N GLY A 253 -11.07 -6.46 27.29
CA GLY A 253 -12.20 -7.26 27.78
C GLY A 253 -13.08 -7.87 26.69
N HIS A 254 -12.68 -7.75 25.42
CA HIS A 254 -13.30 -8.44 24.29
C HIS A 254 -12.63 -9.81 24.06
N GLY A 255 -13.40 -10.79 23.59
CA GLY A 255 -12.87 -12.10 23.23
C GLY A 255 -12.01 -12.07 21.97
N PRO A 256 -11.33 -13.18 21.63
CA PRO A 256 -10.65 -13.29 20.34
C PRO A 256 -11.64 -13.08 19.20
N VAL A 257 -11.21 -12.32 18.19
CA VAL A 257 -12.02 -11.98 17.01
C VAL A 257 -12.00 -13.14 16.02
N ASP A 258 -13.15 -13.45 15.42
CA ASP A 258 -13.22 -14.34 14.27
C ASP A 258 -12.67 -13.61 13.03
N MET A 259 -11.42 -13.90 12.70
CA MET A 259 -10.72 -13.23 11.61
C MET A 259 -11.33 -13.52 10.25
N ASP A 260 -11.83 -14.74 10.03
CA ASP A 260 -12.42 -15.13 8.76
C ASP A 260 -13.72 -14.35 8.53
N ALA A 261 -14.57 -14.25 9.57
CA ALA A 261 -15.79 -13.46 9.52
C ALA A 261 -15.52 -11.96 9.34
N LEU A 262 -14.54 -11.40 10.08
CA LEU A 262 -14.17 -9.99 9.94
C LEU A 262 -13.64 -9.68 8.54
N GLN A 263 -12.74 -10.51 8.03
CA GLN A 263 -12.11 -10.31 6.71
C GLN A 263 -13.15 -10.38 5.61
N GLU A 264 -14.08 -11.34 5.68
CA GLU A 264 -15.17 -11.47 4.71
C GLU A 264 -16.13 -10.28 4.73
N ASP A 265 -16.58 -9.84 5.91
CA ASP A 265 -17.49 -8.69 6.02
C ASP A 265 -16.82 -7.39 5.56
N VAL A 266 -15.53 -7.19 5.89
CA VAL A 266 -14.76 -6.04 5.43
C VAL A 266 -14.57 -6.09 3.91
N ARG A 267 -14.25 -7.25 3.34
CA ARG A 267 -14.12 -7.45 1.89
C ARG A 267 -15.43 -7.12 1.17
N SER A 268 -16.55 -7.69 1.63
CA SER A 268 -17.89 -7.43 1.10
C SER A 268 -18.27 -5.95 1.19
N THR A 269 -17.94 -5.30 2.31
CA THR A 269 -18.16 -3.86 2.50
C THR A 269 -17.32 -3.03 1.51
N CYS A 270 -16.05 -3.38 1.32
CA CYS A 270 -15.14 -2.69 0.40
C CYS A 270 -15.63 -2.81 -1.05
N GLU A 271 -16.06 -4.00 -1.47
CA GLU A 271 -16.66 -4.23 -2.78
C GLU A 271 -17.92 -3.38 -2.98
N ALA A 272 -18.82 -3.34 -1.99
CA ALA A 272 -20.05 -2.56 -2.05
C ALA A 272 -19.81 -1.05 -2.20
N VAL A 273 -18.73 -0.52 -1.64
CA VAL A 273 -18.33 0.90 -1.80
C VAL A 273 -17.37 1.12 -2.98
N GLY A 274 -16.94 0.04 -3.64
CA GLY A 274 -16.04 0.03 -4.79
C GLY A 274 -14.63 0.51 -4.45
N VAL A 275 -14.04 -0.08 -3.41
CA VAL A 275 -12.62 0.02 -3.05
C VAL A 275 -12.06 -1.39 -2.80
N ASP A 276 -10.75 -1.53 -2.92
CA ASP A 276 -10.01 -2.75 -2.65
C ASP A 276 -9.51 -2.76 -1.20
N VAL A 277 -9.24 -3.97 -0.68
CA VAL A 277 -8.68 -4.15 0.67
C VAL A 277 -7.69 -5.30 0.70
N VAL A 278 -6.56 -5.05 1.38
CA VAL A 278 -5.58 -6.08 1.73
C VAL A 278 -5.42 -6.09 3.25
N VAL A 279 -5.67 -7.24 3.86
CA VAL A 279 -5.53 -7.46 5.30
C VAL A 279 -4.25 -8.23 5.55
N GLN A 280 -3.43 -7.79 6.49
CA GLN A 280 -2.15 -8.45 6.75
C GLN A 280 -1.71 -8.28 8.21
N PRO A 281 -0.90 -9.20 8.75
CA PRO A 281 -0.27 -9.00 10.04
C PRO A 281 0.54 -7.70 10.08
N HIS A 282 0.33 -6.91 11.13
CA HIS A 282 1.21 -5.80 11.44
C HIS A 282 2.49 -6.35 12.08
N GLY A 283 3.66 -6.06 11.51
CA GLY A 283 4.89 -6.57 12.09
C GLY A 283 6.13 -6.35 11.23
N VAL A 284 7.24 -6.91 11.70
CA VAL A 284 8.56 -6.73 11.07
C VAL A 284 8.59 -7.28 9.65
N ASN A 285 7.91 -8.40 9.39
CA ASN A 285 7.89 -9.02 8.06
C ASN A 285 7.19 -8.14 7.02
N ARG A 286 6.13 -7.40 7.38
CA ARG A 286 5.49 -6.43 6.50
C ARG A 286 6.48 -5.41 5.96
N ALA A 287 7.33 -4.86 6.82
CA ALA A 287 8.33 -3.86 6.47
C ALA A 287 9.57 -4.42 5.77
N ARG A 288 9.70 -5.76 5.68
CA ARG A 288 10.89 -6.45 5.18
C ARG A 288 10.59 -7.41 4.05
N ARG A 289 9.50 -7.22 3.32
CA ARG A 289 9.26 -8.00 2.11
C ARG A 289 10.38 -7.78 1.11
N GLN A 290 10.78 -8.86 0.45
CA GLN A 290 11.99 -8.88 -0.38
C GLN A 290 11.76 -9.54 -1.73
N LEU A 291 10.80 -10.46 -1.83
CA LEU A 291 10.49 -11.20 -3.05
C LEU A 291 9.02 -11.00 -3.42
N VAL A 292 8.77 -10.64 -4.67
CA VAL A 292 7.43 -10.57 -5.25
C VAL A 292 7.35 -11.56 -6.40
N VAL A 293 6.36 -12.42 -6.36
CA VAL A 293 6.08 -13.46 -7.34
C VAL A 293 4.73 -13.14 -8.00
N PHE A 294 4.72 -13.12 -9.31
CA PHE A 294 3.51 -12.90 -10.11
C PHE A 294 3.17 -14.14 -10.92
N ASP A 295 1.89 -14.40 -11.10
CA ASP A 295 1.41 -15.14 -12.26
C ASP A 295 1.54 -14.32 -13.55
N MET A 296 1.48 -15.00 -14.69
CA MET A 296 1.58 -14.39 -16.01
C MET A 296 0.22 -14.00 -16.57
N ASP A 297 -0.54 -15.02 -16.98
CA ASP A 297 -1.82 -14.89 -17.68
C ASP A 297 -2.81 -14.18 -16.76
N SER A 298 -3.65 -13.31 -17.32
CA SER A 298 -4.65 -12.52 -16.58
C SER A 298 -4.14 -11.68 -15.37
N THR A 299 -2.83 -11.66 -15.12
CA THR A 299 -2.15 -10.98 -14.01
C THR A 299 -1.14 -9.94 -14.52
N LEU A 300 0.03 -10.35 -15.03
CA LEU A 300 1.02 -9.43 -15.63
C LEU A 300 0.70 -9.06 -17.08
N ILE A 301 0.05 -9.96 -17.80
CA ILE A 301 -0.49 -9.74 -19.13
C ILE A 301 -2.01 -9.85 -19.11
N GLN A 302 -2.64 -9.32 -20.15
CA GLN A 302 -4.07 -9.42 -20.34
C GLN A 302 -4.42 -10.67 -21.15
N GLY A 303 -5.37 -11.47 -20.63
CA GLY A 303 -5.85 -12.68 -21.29
C GLY A 303 -4.92 -13.88 -21.09
N GLU A 304 -5.24 -14.95 -21.81
CA GLU A 304 -4.58 -16.25 -21.73
C GLU A 304 -3.73 -16.50 -22.98
N VAL A 305 -2.44 -16.80 -22.82
CA VAL A 305 -1.53 -17.07 -23.95
C VAL A 305 -1.97 -18.28 -24.76
N ILE A 306 -2.48 -19.33 -24.10
CA ILE A 306 -2.90 -20.56 -24.79
C ILE A 306 -4.08 -20.31 -25.74
N ASP A 307 -4.98 -19.38 -25.41
CA ASP A 307 -6.11 -19.02 -26.26
C ASP A 307 -5.66 -18.26 -27.52
N GLU A 308 -4.66 -17.37 -27.38
CA GLU A 308 -4.07 -16.67 -28.53
C GLU A 308 -3.30 -17.63 -29.46
N LEU A 309 -2.64 -18.64 -28.88
CA LEU A 309 -2.02 -19.72 -29.65
C LEU A 309 -3.05 -20.59 -30.36
N ALA A 310 -4.15 -20.93 -29.69
CA ALA A 310 -5.23 -21.71 -30.28
C ALA A 310 -5.88 -20.97 -31.47
N LYS A 311 -6.03 -19.63 -31.37
CA LYS A 311 -6.48 -18.81 -32.51
C LYS A 311 -5.49 -18.85 -33.68
N ALA A 312 -4.18 -18.81 -33.40
CA ALA A 312 -3.16 -18.92 -34.44
C ALA A 312 -3.11 -20.31 -35.09
N ALA A 313 -3.56 -21.35 -34.38
CA ALA A 313 -3.65 -22.73 -34.83
C ALA A 313 -5.00 -23.12 -35.44
N ASP A 314 -5.94 -22.17 -35.56
CA ASP A 314 -7.34 -22.43 -35.97
C ASP A 314 -8.06 -23.47 -35.09
N ALA A 315 -7.69 -23.56 -33.80
CA ALA A 315 -8.19 -24.54 -32.82
C ALA A 315 -8.85 -23.90 -31.58
N ALA A 316 -9.29 -22.65 -31.68
CA ALA A 316 -9.81 -21.88 -30.54
C ALA A 316 -11.07 -22.52 -29.92
N GLU A 317 -12.01 -23.03 -30.74
CA GLU A 317 -13.26 -23.63 -30.24
C GLU A 317 -12.99 -24.94 -29.48
N GLU A 318 -12.02 -25.73 -29.92
CA GLU A 318 -11.62 -26.99 -29.29
C GLU A 318 -10.90 -26.76 -27.95
N VAL A 319 -10.01 -25.78 -27.90
CA VAL A 319 -9.28 -25.39 -26.67
C VAL A 319 -10.23 -24.80 -25.63
N GLU A 320 -11.20 -24.00 -26.04
CA GLU A 320 -12.24 -23.46 -25.15
C GLU A 320 -13.05 -24.59 -24.50
N GLN A 321 -13.53 -25.56 -25.30
CA GLN A 321 -14.29 -26.71 -24.79
C GLN A 321 -13.48 -27.58 -23.81
N LEU A 322 -12.18 -27.76 -24.04
CA LEU A 322 -11.31 -28.47 -23.10
C LEU A 322 -11.12 -27.69 -21.80
N THR A 323 -10.95 -26.38 -21.90
CA THR A 323 -10.78 -25.50 -20.74
C THR A 323 -12.04 -25.51 -19.87
N GLU A 324 -13.23 -25.42 -20.46
CA GLU A 324 -14.50 -25.54 -19.73
C GLU A 324 -14.63 -26.87 -18.99
N ARG A 325 -14.25 -27.99 -19.63
CA ARG A 325 -14.29 -29.32 -19.02
C ARG A 325 -13.27 -29.47 -17.89
N ALA A 326 -12.07 -28.92 -18.05
CA ALA A 326 -11.05 -28.91 -17.01
C ALA A 326 -11.50 -28.09 -15.79
N MET A 327 -12.06 -26.90 -16.01
CA MET A 327 -12.62 -26.07 -14.94
C MET A 327 -13.83 -26.71 -14.26
N ALA A 328 -14.61 -27.53 -14.98
CA ALA A 328 -15.69 -28.34 -14.41
C ALA A 328 -15.19 -29.55 -13.58
N GLY A 329 -13.88 -29.79 -13.53
CA GLY A 329 -13.26 -30.92 -12.85
C GLY A 329 -13.45 -32.26 -13.57
N GLU A 330 -13.81 -32.24 -14.86
CA GLU A 330 -13.99 -33.45 -15.67
C GLU A 330 -12.66 -34.02 -16.21
N LEU A 331 -11.61 -33.19 -16.25
CA LEU A 331 -10.27 -33.53 -16.71
C LEU A 331 -9.24 -33.12 -15.67
N ASP A 332 -8.21 -33.94 -15.50
CA ASP A 332 -7.02 -33.56 -14.75
C ASP A 332 -6.30 -32.38 -15.44
N PHE A 333 -5.66 -31.50 -14.68
CA PHE A 333 -5.01 -30.30 -15.22
C PHE A 333 -3.88 -30.64 -16.19
N GLU A 334 -3.03 -31.63 -15.86
CA GLU A 334 -1.92 -32.03 -16.72
C GLU A 334 -2.45 -32.66 -18.01
N GLU A 335 -3.46 -33.54 -17.90
CA GLU A 335 -4.11 -34.14 -19.07
C GLU A 335 -4.72 -33.06 -19.98
N ALA A 336 -5.48 -32.12 -19.41
CA ALA A 336 -6.09 -31.02 -20.15
C ALA A 336 -5.06 -30.09 -20.79
N LEU A 337 -3.93 -29.81 -20.12
CA LEU A 337 -2.86 -29.00 -20.71
C LEU A 337 -2.21 -29.73 -21.89
N ARG A 338 -1.88 -31.02 -21.74
CA ARG A 338 -1.28 -31.81 -22.82
C ARG A 338 -2.21 -31.93 -24.03
N GLU A 339 -3.52 -32.13 -23.82
CA GLU A 339 -4.48 -32.16 -24.91
C GLU A 339 -4.59 -30.81 -25.64
N ARG A 340 -4.64 -29.69 -24.91
CA ARG A 340 -4.66 -28.35 -25.52
C ARG A 340 -3.38 -28.05 -26.29
N VAL A 341 -2.22 -28.44 -25.77
CA VAL A 341 -0.94 -28.26 -26.46
C VAL A 341 -0.83 -29.13 -27.71
N GLY A 342 -1.39 -30.34 -27.69
CA GLY A 342 -1.48 -31.19 -28.88
C GLY A 342 -2.23 -30.53 -30.04
N MET A 343 -3.18 -29.63 -29.76
CA MET A 343 -3.89 -28.86 -30.78
C MET A 343 -3.06 -27.72 -31.40
N LEU A 344 -1.89 -27.42 -30.83
CA LEU A 344 -0.97 -26.39 -31.30
C LEU A 344 0.13 -26.95 -32.21
N GLU A 345 0.12 -28.27 -32.49
CA GLU A 345 1.08 -28.92 -33.38
C GLU A 345 1.11 -28.23 -34.75
N GLY A 346 2.32 -27.93 -35.24
CA GLY A 346 2.55 -27.27 -36.52
C GLY A 346 2.56 -25.73 -36.48
N LEU A 347 2.35 -25.11 -35.31
CA LEU A 347 2.62 -23.68 -35.15
C LEU A 347 4.11 -23.41 -35.36
N THR A 348 4.43 -22.46 -36.22
CA THR A 348 5.81 -22.04 -36.48
C THR A 348 6.34 -21.10 -35.39
N GLU A 349 7.66 -21.05 -35.18
CA GLU A 349 8.30 -20.07 -34.30
C GLU A 349 7.90 -18.63 -34.66
N ASP A 350 7.75 -18.31 -35.95
CA ASP A 350 7.31 -16.99 -36.41
C ASP A 350 5.88 -16.65 -35.94
N GLN A 351 4.98 -17.64 -35.84
CA GLN A 351 3.64 -17.44 -35.26
C GLN A 351 3.71 -17.26 -33.75
N LEU A 352 4.57 -18.01 -33.05
CA LEU A 352 4.80 -17.80 -31.61
C LEU A 352 5.32 -16.39 -31.33
N GLU A 353 6.25 -15.89 -32.15
CA GLU A 353 6.76 -14.51 -32.03
C GLU A 353 5.69 -13.46 -32.31
N GLN A 354 4.78 -13.71 -33.25
CA GLN A 354 3.65 -12.82 -33.51
C GLN A 354 2.74 -12.72 -32.30
N VAL A 355 2.36 -13.87 -31.71
CA VAL A 355 1.56 -13.91 -30.48
C VAL A 355 2.29 -13.20 -29.35
N ALA A 356 3.59 -13.46 -29.17
CA ALA A 356 4.38 -12.83 -28.14
C ALA A 356 4.46 -11.30 -28.30
N GLY A 357 4.53 -10.82 -29.55
CA GLY A 357 4.52 -9.41 -29.91
C GLY A 357 3.17 -8.72 -29.70
N SER A 358 2.06 -9.45 -29.75
CA SER A 358 0.71 -8.92 -29.51
C SER A 358 0.28 -8.96 -28.04
N MET A 359 1.02 -9.63 -27.15
CA MET A 359 0.70 -9.68 -25.72
C MET A 359 0.67 -8.28 -25.10
N GLU A 360 -0.50 -7.90 -24.60
CA GLU A 360 -0.68 -6.64 -23.88
C GLU A 360 -0.36 -6.82 -22.39
N LEU A 361 0.51 -5.97 -21.85
CA LEU A 361 0.75 -5.93 -20.41
C LEU A 361 -0.51 -5.41 -19.71
N THR A 362 -0.75 -5.91 -18.50
CA THR A 362 -1.74 -5.32 -17.60
C THR A 362 -1.37 -3.86 -17.34
N PRO A 363 -2.34 -2.91 -17.39
CA PRO A 363 -2.05 -1.51 -17.17
C PRO A 363 -1.29 -1.27 -15.86
N GLY A 364 -0.14 -0.58 -15.95
CA GLY A 364 0.73 -0.30 -14.82
C GLY A 364 1.72 -1.40 -14.44
N ALA A 365 1.67 -2.60 -15.05
CA ALA A 365 2.58 -3.72 -14.71
C ALA A 365 4.06 -3.36 -14.89
N SER A 366 4.42 -2.74 -16.03
CA SER A 366 5.81 -2.33 -16.30
C SER A 366 6.33 -1.31 -15.28
N ASP A 367 5.51 -0.32 -14.93
CA ASP A 367 5.88 0.68 -13.93
C ASP A 367 5.95 0.08 -12.52
N LEU A 368 5.04 -0.83 -12.17
CA LEU A 368 5.06 -1.56 -10.91
C LEU A 368 6.36 -2.35 -10.76
N VAL A 369 6.70 -3.22 -11.71
CA VAL A 369 7.93 -4.02 -11.69
C VAL A 369 9.15 -3.11 -11.57
N ARG A 370 9.20 -2.04 -12.35
CA ARG A 370 10.30 -1.05 -12.29
C ARG A 370 10.45 -0.45 -10.89
N VAL A 371 9.36 0.01 -10.27
CA VAL A 371 9.38 0.61 -8.94
C VAL A 371 9.78 -0.44 -7.88
N LEU A 372 9.22 -1.65 -7.94
CA LEU A 372 9.60 -2.76 -7.06
C LEU A 372 11.11 -3.03 -7.11
N LYS A 373 11.68 -3.13 -8.31
CA LYS A 373 13.13 -3.34 -8.47
C LYS A 373 13.95 -2.17 -7.91
N GLN A 374 13.52 -0.94 -8.13
CA GLN A 374 14.19 0.25 -7.58
C GLN A 374 14.10 0.32 -6.04
N MET A 375 13.03 -0.23 -5.45
CA MET A 375 12.89 -0.41 -4.01
C MET A 375 13.71 -1.60 -3.46
N GLY A 376 14.35 -2.37 -4.33
CA GLY A 376 15.24 -3.48 -3.96
C GLY A 376 14.56 -4.85 -3.88
N PHE A 377 13.30 -4.97 -4.34
CA PHE A 377 12.63 -6.26 -4.44
C PHE A 377 13.25 -7.11 -5.54
N LYS A 378 13.33 -8.41 -5.27
CA LYS A 378 13.42 -9.45 -6.29
C LYS A 378 12.04 -9.67 -6.88
N VAL A 379 11.98 -9.78 -8.20
CA VAL A 379 10.71 -10.00 -8.90
C VAL A 379 10.79 -11.25 -9.74
N ALA A 380 9.84 -12.15 -9.57
CA ALA A 380 9.76 -13.41 -10.30
C ALA A 380 8.39 -13.61 -10.95
N LEU A 381 8.39 -14.41 -12.01
CA LEU A 381 7.20 -14.87 -12.72
C LEU A 381 7.10 -16.40 -12.61
N ILE A 382 5.97 -16.91 -12.15
CA ILE A 382 5.69 -18.36 -12.11
C ILE A 382 4.38 -18.60 -12.83
N SER A 383 4.41 -19.29 -13.97
CA SER A 383 3.24 -19.47 -14.82
C SER A 383 3.04 -20.92 -15.25
N GLY A 384 1.77 -21.30 -15.44
CA GLY A 384 1.39 -22.53 -16.15
C GLY A 384 1.43 -22.39 -17.68
N GLY A 385 1.71 -21.19 -18.20
CA GLY A 385 2.00 -20.92 -19.61
C GLY A 385 3.39 -21.44 -20.02
N PHE A 386 3.94 -20.94 -21.14
CA PHE A 386 5.15 -21.54 -21.73
C PHE A 386 6.42 -20.70 -21.57
N THR A 387 7.57 -21.37 -21.43
CA THR A 387 8.91 -20.75 -21.28
C THR A 387 9.20 -19.74 -22.38
N PHE A 388 8.78 -20.04 -23.61
CA PHE A 388 8.89 -19.14 -24.75
C PHE A 388 8.34 -17.73 -24.46
N PHE A 389 7.21 -17.62 -23.74
CA PHE A 389 6.58 -16.34 -23.41
C PHE A 389 7.11 -15.76 -22.10
N THR A 390 7.31 -16.59 -21.08
CA THR A 390 7.82 -16.14 -19.78
C THR A 390 9.21 -15.55 -19.89
N ASP A 391 10.09 -16.12 -20.72
CA ASP A 391 11.46 -15.63 -20.94
C ASP A 391 11.46 -14.26 -21.65
N ARG A 392 10.54 -14.07 -22.61
CA ARG A 392 10.36 -12.77 -23.29
C ARG A 392 9.85 -11.70 -22.33
N LEU A 393 8.93 -12.07 -21.43
CA LEU A 393 8.47 -11.17 -20.37
C LEU A 393 9.56 -10.87 -19.35
N GLN A 394 10.37 -11.87 -19.00
CA GLN A 394 11.56 -11.70 -18.15
C GLN A 394 12.49 -10.64 -18.73
N ASP A 395 12.84 -10.74 -20.01
CA ASP A 395 13.71 -9.77 -20.68
C ASP A 395 13.05 -8.40 -20.80
N LYS A 396 11.76 -8.35 -21.20
CA LYS A 396 11.01 -7.10 -21.42
C LYS A 396 10.81 -6.29 -20.14
N LEU A 397 10.52 -6.96 -19.01
CA LEU A 397 10.27 -6.33 -17.71
C LEU A 397 11.52 -6.30 -16.81
N GLY A 398 12.57 -7.04 -17.20
CA GLY A 398 13.78 -7.22 -16.41
C GLY A 398 13.53 -8.02 -15.14
N LEU A 399 12.77 -9.12 -15.18
CA LEU A 399 12.51 -9.95 -14.00
C LEU A 399 13.78 -10.68 -13.55
N ASP A 400 13.91 -10.96 -12.26
CA ASP A 400 15.06 -11.71 -11.72
C ASP A 400 14.94 -13.21 -12.06
N HIS A 401 13.71 -13.74 -12.09
CA HIS A 401 13.42 -15.14 -12.42
C HIS A 401 12.12 -15.26 -13.23
N ALA A 402 12.05 -16.27 -14.10
CA ALA A 402 10.82 -16.66 -14.77
C ALA A 402 10.76 -18.19 -14.90
N PHE A 403 9.57 -18.74 -14.73
CA PHE A 403 9.28 -20.17 -14.82
C PHE A 403 8.01 -20.37 -15.64
N GLY A 404 8.06 -21.34 -16.55
CA GLY A 404 6.97 -21.75 -17.42
C GLY A 404 7.16 -23.21 -17.86
N ASN A 405 6.14 -23.76 -18.50
CA ASN A 405 6.17 -25.08 -19.13
C ASN A 405 6.99 -25.06 -20.44
N GLU A 406 7.82 -26.06 -20.68
CA GLU A 406 8.66 -26.11 -21.88
C GLU A 406 7.87 -26.66 -23.07
N LEU A 407 7.48 -25.78 -24.00
CA LEU A 407 6.87 -26.18 -25.27
C LEU A 407 7.94 -26.75 -26.19
N VAL A 408 7.78 -28.00 -26.65
CA VAL A 408 8.76 -28.65 -27.51
C VAL A 408 8.65 -28.10 -28.94
N ILE A 409 9.77 -27.56 -29.43
CA ILE A 409 9.90 -26.99 -30.76
C ILE A 409 11.02 -27.74 -31.49
N GLU A 410 10.69 -28.38 -32.61
CA GLU A 410 11.64 -29.09 -33.47
C GLU A 410 11.54 -28.56 -34.90
N ASP A 411 12.70 -28.38 -35.55
CA ASP A 411 12.78 -27.83 -36.91
C ASP A 411 12.01 -26.50 -37.13
N GLY A 412 11.81 -25.72 -36.06
CA GLY A 412 11.12 -24.42 -36.07
C GLY A 412 9.60 -24.50 -35.95
N GLU A 413 9.05 -25.68 -35.63
CA GLU A 413 7.62 -25.92 -35.45
C GLU A 413 7.33 -26.57 -34.08
N VAL A 414 6.19 -26.20 -33.49
CA VAL A 414 5.68 -26.80 -32.25
C VAL A 414 5.25 -28.23 -32.52
N THR A 415 5.73 -29.18 -31.72
CA THR A 415 5.44 -30.61 -31.91
C THR A 415 4.12 -31.05 -31.26
N GLY A 416 3.49 -30.17 -30.48
CA GLY A 416 2.31 -30.51 -29.68
C GLY A 416 2.63 -31.20 -28.35
N GLU A 417 3.91 -31.24 -27.95
CA GLU A 417 4.35 -31.82 -26.68
C GLU A 417 4.86 -30.76 -25.68
N VAL A 418 4.67 -31.04 -24.38
CA VAL A 418 5.27 -30.28 -23.27
C VAL A 418 6.30 -31.16 -22.57
N GLN A 419 7.50 -30.61 -22.38
CA GLN A 419 8.63 -31.29 -21.74
C GLN A 419 8.70 -31.00 -20.24
N GLY A 420 9.12 -32.03 -19.49
CA GLY A 420 9.38 -31.90 -18.05
C GLY A 420 8.15 -32.09 -17.17
N GLU A 421 8.30 -31.67 -15.91
CA GLU A 421 7.23 -31.62 -14.92
C GLU A 421 6.35 -30.40 -15.20
N ILE A 422 5.03 -30.60 -15.28
CA ILE A 422 4.08 -29.53 -15.55
C ILE A 422 3.98 -28.59 -14.34
N ILE A 423 3.96 -27.29 -14.61
CA ILE A 423 3.71 -26.25 -13.61
C ILE A 423 2.20 -26.14 -13.38
N ASP A 424 1.70 -27.00 -12.51
CA ASP A 424 0.36 -26.94 -11.93
C ASP A 424 0.36 -26.14 -10.61
N SER A 425 -0.78 -26.12 -9.89
CA SER A 425 -0.90 -25.38 -8.64
C SER A 425 0.09 -25.83 -7.56
N GLU A 426 0.29 -27.15 -7.40
CA GLU A 426 1.25 -27.68 -6.43
C GLU A 426 2.68 -27.28 -6.79
N ARG A 427 3.03 -27.34 -8.08
CA ARG A 427 4.34 -26.97 -8.56
C ARG A 427 4.58 -25.47 -8.44
N LYS A 428 3.57 -24.61 -8.67
CA LYS A 428 3.69 -23.16 -8.39
C LYS A 428 4.03 -22.91 -6.92
N GLY A 429 3.34 -23.59 -5.99
CA GLY A 429 3.62 -23.53 -4.56
C GLY A 429 5.06 -23.95 -4.20
N LYS A 430 5.52 -25.08 -4.74
CA LYS A 430 6.90 -25.56 -4.54
C LYS A 430 7.94 -24.61 -5.12
N LEU A 431 7.68 -24.02 -6.29
CA LEU A 431 8.58 -23.06 -6.92
C LEU A 431 8.75 -21.78 -6.09
N VAL A 432 7.70 -21.33 -5.39
CA VAL A 432 7.83 -20.21 -4.42
C VAL A 432 8.79 -20.58 -3.30
N GLU A 433 8.65 -21.77 -2.71
CA GLU A 433 9.53 -22.24 -1.63
C GLU A 433 10.99 -22.39 -2.09
N GLU A 434 11.20 -23.04 -3.25
CA GLU A 434 12.52 -23.23 -3.86
C GLU A 434 13.18 -21.88 -4.18
N LEU A 435 12.41 -20.93 -4.69
CA LEU A 435 12.92 -19.61 -5.03
C LEU A 435 13.25 -18.78 -3.78
N ALA A 436 12.38 -18.83 -2.77
CA ALA A 436 12.61 -18.18 -1.49
C ALA A 436 13.89 -18.70 -0.82
N GLU A 437 14.10 -20.02 -0.81
CA GLU A 437 15.33 -20.64 -0.31
C GLU A 437 16.56 -20.19 -1.12
N ARG A 438 16.46 -20.19 -2.45
CA ARG A 438 17.54 -19.78 -3.35
C ARG A 438 17.98 -18.34 -3.14
N GLU A 439 17.04 -17.42 -2.91
CA GLU A 439 17.32 -16.00 -2.66
C GLU A 439 17.62 -15.71 -1.18
N GLY A 440 17.48 -16.70 -0.29
CA GLY A 440 17.68 -16.53 1.15
C GLY A 440 16.61 -15.64 1.81
N VAL A 441 15.40 -15.65 1.26
CA VAL A 441 14.25 -14.86 1.72
C VAL A 441 13.31 -15.77 2.51
N PRO A 442 12.95 -15.46 3.76
CA PRO A 442 11.91 -16.19 4.49
C PRO A 442 10.55 -16.10 3.79
N LEU A 443 9.75 -17.16 3.82
CA LEU A 443 8.43 -17.19 3.18
C LEU A 443 7.53 -16.04 3.66
N GLU A 444 7.64 -15.64 4.93
CA GLU A 444 6.88 -14.53 5.50
C GLU A 444 7.21 -13.16 4.87
N GLN A 445 8.30 -13.08 4.08
CA GLN A 445 8.75 -11.90 3.34
C GLN A 445 8.52 -12.02 1.83
N VAL A 446 7.85 -13.08 1.39
CA VAL A 446 7.42 -13.30 0.01
C VAL A 446 6.00 -12.78 -0.19
N VAL A 447 5.75 -12.19 -1.35
CA VAL A 447 4.42 -11.78 -1.82
C VAL A 447 4.10 -12.57 -3.07
N ALA A 448 2.93 -13.18 -3.13
CA ALA A 448 2.44 -13.85 -4.32
C ALA A 448 1.18 -13.15 -4.84
N ILE A 449 1.12 -12.96 -6.16
CA ILE A 449 0.00 -12.32 -6.85
C ILE A 449 -0.46 -13.25 -7.97
N GLY A 450 -1.75 -13.53 -8.02
CA GLY A 450 -2.39 -14.36 -9.04
C GLY A 450 -3.89 -14.11 -9.12
N ASP A 451 -4.55 -14.68 -10.11
CA ASP A 451 -5.98 -14.45 -10.40
C ASP A 451 -6.82 -15.73 -10.38
N GLY A 452 -6.20 -16.90 -10.60
CA GLY A 452 -6.90 -18.15 -10.78
C GLY A 452 -6.80 -19.11 -9.58
N ALA A 453 -7.66 -20.12 -9.56
CA ALA A 453 -7.59 -21.21 -8.57
C ALA A 453 -6.26 -21.99 -8.65
N ASN A 454 -5.60 -22.00 -9.81
CA ASN A 454 -4.25 -22.55 -10.00
C ASN A 454 -3.18 -21.83 -9.15
N ASP A 455 -3.43 -20.61 -8.69
CA ASP A 455 -2.50 -19.83 -7.88
C ASP A 455 -2.70 -20.03 -6.37
N GLN A 456 -3.74 -20.75 -5.94
CA GLN A 456 -4.10 -20.86 -4.53
C GLN A 456 -2.93 -21.29 -3.64
N ILE A 457 -2.25 -22.39 -3.98
CA ILE A 457 -1.14 -22.91 -3.18
C ILE A 457 0.06 -21.93 -3.21
N MET A 458 0.27 -21.24 -4.33
CA MET A 458 1.30 -20.20 -4.44
C MET A 458 1.04 -19.04 -3.48
N LEU A 459 -0.22 -18.61 -3.36
CA LEU A 459 -0.65 -17.55 -2.45
C LEU A 459 -0.57 -18.01 -0.98
N ASP A 460 -1.09 -19.21 -0.68
CA ASP A 460 -1.11 -19.78 0.68
C ASP A 460 0.30 -19.98 1.26
N ASN A 461 1.28 -20.30 0.41
CA ASN A 461 2.68 -20.49 0.80
C ASN A 461 3.43 -19.16 1.04
N ALA A 462 2.91 -18.04 0.52
CA ALA A 462 3.55 -16.74 0.65
C ALA A 462 3.16 -16.06 1.98
N GLY A 463 4.01 -15.16 2.48
CA GLY A 463 3.69 -14.31 3.62
C GLY A 463 2.65 -13.23 3.36
N LEU A 464 2.30 -13.02 2.09
CA LEU A 464 1.18 -12.21 1.64
C LEU A 464 0.69 -12.70 0.27
N GLY A 465 -0.48 -13.32 0.24
CA GLY A 465 -1.17 -13.72 -0.99
C GLY A 465 -2.19 -12.67 -1.42
N ILE A 466 -2.06 -12.12 -2.64
CA ILE A 466 -2.97 -11.12 -3.18
C ILE A 466 -3.67 -11.64 -4.43
N ALA A 467 -4.99 -11.72 -4.35
CA ALA A 467 -5.85 -12.03 -5.48
C ALA A 467 -5.98 -10.79 -6.39
N PHE A 468 -5.50 -10.87 -7.63
CA PHE A 468 -5.62 -9.79 -8.61
C PHE A 468 -6.73 -10.08 -9.60
N ASN A 469 -7.81 -9.27 -9.58
CA ASN A 469 -8.97 -9.44 -10.45
C ASN A 469 -9.48 -10.91 -10.52
N ALA A 470 -9.37 -11.60 -9.40
CA ALA A 470 -9.42 -13.05 -9.35
C ALA A 470 -10.84 -13.61 -9.45
N GLU A 471 -10.94 -14.92 -9.63
CA GLU A 471 -12.18 -15.67 -9.44
C GLU A 471 -12.58 -15.75 -7.95
N GLU A 472 -13.87 -16.02 -7.71
CA GLU A 472 -14.47 -16.04 -6.35
C GLU A 472 -13.72 -16.97 -5.39
N MET A 473 -13.31 -18.15 -5.87
CA MET A 473 -12.60 -19.14 -5.05
C MET A 473 -11.28 -18.60 -4.50
N LEU A 474 -10.47 -17.94 -5.33
CA LEU A 474 -9.18 -17.40 -4.89
C LEU A 474 -9.36 -16.17 -4.00
N ARG A 475 -10.40 -15.35 -4.25
CA ARG A 475 -10.71 -14.18 -3.41
C ARG A 475 -10.98 -14.56 -1.97
N GLN A 476 -11.65 -15.69 -1.74
CA GLN A 476 -12.02 -16.13 -0.40
C GLN A 476 -10.80 -16.53 0.44
N THR A 477 -9.77 -17.10 -0.19
CA THR A 477 -8.58 -17.61 0.50
C THR A 477 -7.44 -16.60 0.59
N ALA A 478 -7.36 -15.64 -0.34
CA ALA A 478 -6.31 -14.62 -0.34
C ALA A 478 -6.42 -13.62 0.84
N ASP A 479 -5.25 -13.17 1.32
CA ASP A 479 -5.12 -12.13 2.35
C ASP A 479 -5.70 -10.77 1.91
N GLY A 480 -5.75 -10.55 0.59
CA GLY A 480 -6.27 -9.33 0.02
C GLY A 480 -6.66 -9.47 -1.44
N GLN A 481 -7.44 -8.51 -1.90
CA GLN A 481 -7.83 -8.41 -3.30
C GLN A 481 -7.49 -7.05 -3.87
N ILE A 482 -7.08 -7.03 -5.13
CA ILE A 482 -6.87 -5.81 -5.92
C ILE A 482 -7.55 -5.99 -7.26
N THR A 483 -8.31 -4.99 -7.68
CA THR A 483 -9.02 -5.01 -8.97
C THR A 483 -8.17 -4.42 -10.10
N ARG A 484 -8.55 -4.70 -11.35
CA ARG A 484 -7.77 -4.36 -12.56
C ARG A 484 -7.29 -2.91 -12.63
N ASP A 485 -8.06 -1.97 -12.09
CA ASP A 485 -7.75 -0.54 -12.13
C ASP A 485 -6.62 -0.14 -11.16
N ASN A 486 -6.19 -1.04 -10.27
CA ASN A 486 -5.35 -0.73 -9.12
C ASN A 486 -4.09 -1.59 -9.01
N LEU A 487 -3.54 -2.16 -10.10
CA LEU A 487 -2.32 -2.97 -10.00
C LEU A 487 -1.16 -2.19 -9.34
N ALA A 488 -1.03 -0.88 -9.62
CA ALA A 488 -0.07 -0.01 -8.94
C ALA A 488 -0.33 0.14 -7.42
N GLY A 489 -1.56 -0.09 -6.98
CA GLY A 489 -1.98 -0.10 -5.59
C GLY A 489 -1.25 -1.17 -4.75
N LEU A 490 -0.71 -2.21 -5.38
CA LEU A 490 0.18 -3.17 -4.73
C LEU A 490 1.31 -2.48 -3.95
N LEU A 491 1.86 -1.39 -4.48
CA LEU A 491 2.93 -0.64 -3.81
C LEU A 491 2.50 -0.11 -2.43
N TYR A 492 1.24 0.33 -2.28
CA TYR A 492 0.71 0.78 -1.00
C TYR A 492 0.52 -0.38 -0.01
N CYS A 493 0.12 -1.57 -0.49
CA CYS A 493 0.05 -2.78 0.33
C CYS A 493 1.42 -3.19 0.89
N LEU A 494 2.49 -2.88 0.15
CA LEU A 494 3.88 -3.08 0.56
C LEU A 494 4.43 -1.95 1.44
N GLY A 495 3.60 -0.96 1.78
CA GLY A 495 3.94 0.15 2.68
C GLY A 495 4.64 1.32 2.01
N ALA A 496 4.69 1.37 0.68
CA ALA A 496 5.19 2.55 -0.04
C ALA A 496 4.20 3.71 0.08
N SER A 497 4.71 4.93 0.21
CA SER A 497 3.92 6.17 0.15
C SER A 497 3.99 6.82 -1.24
N ASP A 498 3.03 7.70 -1.57
CA ASP A 498 3.07 8.52 -2.80
C ASP A 498 4.45 9.17 -3.01
N ARG A 499 5.03 9.70 -1.93
CA ARG A 499 6.32 10.37 -1.95
C ARG A 499 7.47 9.44 -2.34
N GLU A 500 7.47 8.21 -1.85
CA GLU A 500 8.51 7.23 -2.17
C GLU A 500 8.38 6.74 -3.60
N ILE A 501 7.14 6.47 -4.04
CA ILE A 501 6.84 6.07 -5.41
C ILE A 501 7.26 7.19 -6.38
N ASP A 502 6.91 8.45 -6.10
CA ASP A 502 7.27 9.60 -6.93
C ASP A 502 8.78 9.84 -6.98
N ALA A 503 9.47 9.72 -5.84
CA ALA A 503 10.93 9.86 -5.79
C ALA A 503 11.64 8.80 -6.65
N VAL A 504 11.09 7.58 -6.68
CA VAL A 504 11.61 6.48 -7.50
C VAL A 504 11.26 6.65 -8.99
N ARG A 505 10.08 7.19 -9.28
CA ARG A 505 9.63 7.50 -10.66
C ARG A 505 10.41 8.65 -11.30
N GLN A 506 10.87 9.62 -10.51
CA GLN A 506 11.64 10.79 -10.96
C GLN A 506 13.01 10.84 -10.29
N PRO A 507 14.00 10.03 -10.74
CA PRO A 507 15.33 10.00 -10.12
C PRO A 507 16.11 11.33 -10.18
N ASP A 508 15.65 12.31 -10.98
CA ASP A 508 16.32 13.60 -11.22
C ASP A 508 15.61 14.82 -10.58
N ALA A 509 14.78 14.61 -9.56
CA ALA A 509 14.16 15.71 -8.79
C ALA A 509 14.76 15.88 -7.37
N GLY A 510 16.09 15.87 -7.23
CA GLY A 510 16.77 16.36 -6.00
C GLY A 510 18.05 15.66 -5.61
#